data_AF-A0A7M4DIY6-F1
#
_entry.id   AF-A0A7M4DIY6-F1
#
_cell.length_a   1.000
_cell.length_b   1.000
_cell.length_c   1.000
_cell.angle_alpha   90.00
_cell.angle_beta   90.00
_cell.angle_gamma   90.00
#
_symmetry.space_group_name_H-M   'P 1'
#
loop_
_entity.id
_entity.type
_entity.pdbx_description
1 polymer ?
#
loop_
_entity_poly.entity_id
_entity_poly.type
_entity_poly.pdbx_seq_one_letter_code
_entity_poly.pdbx_strand_id
1 'polypeptide(L)'
;MSHVAPPPGPDPARPHDPGGAATPGTSERSAAPQWIPPGPPSPYVQAQPAPRPGAHFPEPARRVAAPSGAANGGWSPPGGARPSAQPQGPTQSYGYRYRDMPAYPAPHFPQQAPPPPRRRGGPLPGWVMALGAVLVVALVVLASLVFIQDRNAGPTAGPDPGTMPTDDGYGRPNTEPDGRFTGTHLSEQLNAALAARDRDLFFSYVGGDAVAPLSLWWDNMEILGWSRGVFSMQGLQNANYRDNTAIQSVQLGAVTAGSPTIPTDSDHPDAGRAYAPVNDYRATIAVSDDGASGLITGWEVEDDPAPWDLEPLYAVITEHSVVAGYEDESELVDSVAEAAEESARWVVERYESETGVANAQRFLSFYSDDMDRFNSWFINPDEIDGWTGDRAGTLFPQARPFPSAGVPDDIASGGWDATAGGIVTVGPNGLAYGIADTQDTITHEFIHAIHEVNVPRAAYAGPIVTEGWATYNESLFQGHGTYATRLSYTGRVLRGCVEDMDGSFPSPGDFDDVDDVSCAYALSGSVYAYADSLGIDVFELSDTALETGDSLTETAGEIGDVELTEDGWAGWLGSNFG
;
A
#
# COMPACT_ATOMS: atom_id res chain seq x y z
N MET A 1 56.09 -14.22 23.12
CA MET A 1 55.56 -14.93 24.30
C MET A 1 54.15 -15.34 23.93
N SER A 2 54.01 -16.59 23.47
CA SER A 2 52.78 -17.18 22.97
C SER A 2 52.35 -18.24 23.95
N HIS A 3 51.10 -18.19 24.42
CA HIS A 3 50.51 -19.25 25.24
C HIS A 3 49.60 -20.12 24.36
N VAL A 4 50.03 -21.38 24.27
CA VAL A 4 49.29 -22.56 23.82
C VAL A 4 48.74 -23.25 25.06
N ALA A 5 47.52 -23.79 24.98
CA ALA A 5 46.99 -24.84 25.88
C ALA A 5 45.84 -25.60 25.16
N PRO A 6 45.44 -26.82 25.59
CA PRO A 6 45.62 -28.09 24.85
C PRO A 6 44.29 -28.84 24.55
N PRO A 7 44.31 -30.06 23.97
CA PRO A 7 43.14 -30.71 23.34
C PRO A 7 42.41 -31.70 24.28
N PRO A 8 41.27 -32.27 23.83
CA PRO A 8 40.92 -33.63 24.22
C PRO A 8 40.50 -34.51 23.01
N GLY A 9 41.02 -35.75 22.98
CA GLY A 9 40.32 -36.90 22.38
C GLY A 9 39.84 -37.83 23.51
N PRO A 10 39.58 -39.13 23.27
CA PRO A 10 39.03 -39.79 22.08
C PRO A 10 37.66 -40.45 22.38
N ASP A 11 36.97 -40.84 21.31
CA ASP A 11 35.77 -41.69 21.31
C ASP A 11 36.11 -43.16 21.67
N PRO A 12 35.18 -43.95 22.23
CA PRO A 12 34.86 -45.19 21.52
C PRO A 12 33.42 -45.76 21.67
N ALA A 13 33.01 -46.44 20.58
CA ALA A 13 32.35 -47.75 20.51
C ALA A 13 30.90 -47.82 19.99
N ARG A 14 30.78 -48.02 18.67
CA ARG A 14 29.79 -48.91 18.04
C ARG A 14 30.21 -50.39 18.20
N PRO A 15 29.25 -51.33 18.19
CA PRO A 15 29.17 -52.33 17.10
C PRO A 15 27.69 -52.64 16.72
N HIS A 16 27.26 -53.24 15.60
CA HIS A 16 27.87 -53.97 14.49
C HIS A 16 26.83 -54.02 13.35
N ASP A 17 27.25 -53.75 12.11
CA ASP A 17 26.71 -54.38 10.90
C ASP A 17 27.42 -55.71 10.68
N PRO A 18 26.85 -56.66 9.91
CA PRO A 18 27.58 -57.02 8.69
C PRO A 18 26.73 -57.40 7.46
N GLY A 19 27.21 -56.92 6.31
CA GLY A 19 27.26 -57.67 5.05
C GLY A 19 26.19 -57.28 4.03
N GLY A 20 26.47 -56.64 2.89
CA GLY A 20 27.72 -56.44 2.17
C GLY A 20 27.61 -57.02 0.77
N ALA A 21 27.76 -56.19 -0.27
CA ALA A 21 28.44 -56.49 -1.53
C ALA A 21 28.41 -55.27 -2.47
N ALA A 22 29.58 -54.63 -2.63
CA ALA A 22 29.90 -53.71 -3.72
C ALA A 22 30.36 -54.52 -4.95
N THR A 23 30.14 -54.05 -6.19
CA THR A 23 31.09 -53.29 -7.05
C THR A 23 30.53 -53.22 -8.49
N PRO A 24 31.11 -52.47 -9.46
CA PRO A 24 31.45 -51.03 -9.46
C PRO A 24 31.04 -50.29 -10.78
N GLY A 25 30.77 -48.99 -10.68
CA GLY A 25 31.02 -47.91 -11.65
C GLY A 25 30.64 -48.04 -13.14
N THR A 26 29.80 -47.10 -13.61
CA THR A 26 30.02 -46.31 -14.83
C THR A 26 29.29 -44.97 -14.75
N SER A 27 30.01 -43.90 -15.13
CA SER A 27 29.50 -42.57 -15.44
C SER A 27 28.72 -42.59 -16.77
N GLU A 28 27.57 -41.91 -16.86
CA GLU A 28 27.21 -40.98 -17.94
C GLU A 28 25.71 -40.61 -17.99
N ARG A 29 25.47 -39.31 -18.23
CA ARG A 29 24.32 -38.67 -18.90
C ARG A 29 22.98 -38.55 -18.16
N SER A 30 22.76 -37.35 -17.63
CA SER A 30 21.44 -36.73 -17.49
C SER A 30 20.67 -36.78 -18.80
N ALA A 31 19.47 -37.36 -18.77
CA ALA A 31 18.49 -37.29 -19.86
C ALA A 31 17.61 -36.04 -19.67
N ALA A 32 17.34 -35.33 -20.77
CA ALA A 32 16.50 -34.15 -20.82
C ALA A 32 15.01 -34.48 -20.55
N PRO A 33 14.22 -33.53 -19.98
CA PRO A 33 12.80 -33.73 -19.75
C PRO A 33 12.02 -33.83 -21.07
N GLN A 34 11.17 -34.85 -21.16
CA GLN A 34 10.27 -35.09 -22.30
C GLN A 34 9.07 -34.13 -22.23
N TRP A 35 8.81 -33.47 -23.35
CA TRP A 35 7.66 -32.60 -23.59
C TRP A 35 6.39 -33.44 -23.81
N ILE A 36 5.33 -33.19 -23.05
CA ILE A 36 4.00 -33.79 -23.22
C ILE A 36 3.10 -32.79 -23.99
N PRO A 37 2.52 -33.17 -25.15
CA PRO A 37 1.63 -32.27 -25.89
C PRO A 37 0.30 -32.01 -25.16
N PRO A 38 -0.27 -30.80 -25.23
CA PRO A 38 -1.59 -30.52 -24.68
C PRO A 38 -2.67 -31.27 -25.46
N GLY A 39 -3.56 -31.94 -24.72
CA GLY A 39 -4.74 -32.62 -25.24
C GLY A 39 -5.82 -31.64 -25.72
N PRO A 40 -6.83 -32.11 -26.48
CA PRO A 40 -7.82 -31.27 -27.12
C PRO A 40 -8.81 -30.65 -26.10
N PRO A 41 -9.35 -29.44 -26.37
CA PRO A 41 -10.34 -28.80 -25.50
C PRO A 41 -11.66 -29.58 -25.53
N SER A 42 -12.22 -29.85 -24.35
CA SER A 42 -13.56 -30.42 -24.19
C SER A 42 -14.62 -29.33 -23.94
N PRO A 43 -15.89 -29.56 -24.29
CA PRO A 43 -16.83 -28.53 -24.67
C PRO A 43 -17.84 -28.23 -23.55
N TYR A 44 -17.58 -27.23 -22.71
CA TYR A 44 -18.62 -26.61 -21.88
C TYR A 44 -18.35 -25.11 -21.72
N VAL A 45 -18.67 -24.36 -22.77
CA VAL A 45 -18.94 -22.92 -22.67
C VAL A 45 -20.46 -22.78 -22.79
N GLN A 46 -21.14 -22.57 -21.66
CA GLN A 46 -22.53 -22.12 -21.69
C GLN A 46 -22.55 -20.65 -22.09
N ALA A 47 -23.27 -20.38 -23.17
CA ALA A 47 -23.40 -19.09 -23.82
C ALA A 47 -24.04 -18.03 -22.90
N GLN A 48 -23.40 -16.86 -22.83
CA GLN A 48 -24.08 -15.61 -22.45
C GLN A 48 -25.00 -15.16 -23.60
N PRO A 49 -26.17 -14.56 -23.31
CA PRO A 49 -27.03 -14.01 -24.34
C PRO A 49 -26.46 -12.73 -24.95
N ALA A 50 -26.49 -12.65 -26.27
CA ALA A 50 -25.95 -11.56 -27.09
C ALA A 50 -26.65 -10.19 -26.83
N PRO A 51 -25.91 -9.06 -26.89
CA PRO A 51 -26.49 -7.74 -27.03
C PRO A 51 -27.09 -7.54 -28.43
N ARG A 52 -28.19 -6.78 -28.51
CA ARG A 52 -28.79 -6.34 -29.78
C ARG A 52 -27.96 -5.23 -30.44
N PRO A 53 -28.00 -5.11 -31.79
CA PRO A 53 -27.04 -4.32 -32.56
C PRO A 53 -27.49 -2.87 -32.79
N GLY A 54 -26.53 -1.94 -32.85
CA GLY A 54 -26.75 -0.63 -33.46
C GLY A 54 -25.70 0.44 -33.17
N ALA A 55 -24.53 0.36 -33.82
CA ALA A 55 -23.82 1.51 -34.40
C ALA A 55 -22.53 1.01 -35.09
N HIS A 56 -22.36 1.38 -36.36
CA HIS A 56 -21.21 1.06 -37.19
C HIS A 56 -20.01 1.94 -36.83
N PHE A 57 -18.82 1.34 -36.68
CA PHE A 57 -17.54 2.03 -36.87
C PHE A 57 -16.71 1.32 -37.96
N PRO A 58 -15.98 2.07 -38.79
CA PRO A 58 -15.18 1.52 -39.87
C PRO A 58 -13.84 0.97 -39.36
N GLU A 59 -13.47 -0.19 -39.91
CA GLU A 59 -12.12 -0.77 -39.87
C GLU A 59 -11.06 0.23 -40.40
N PRO A 60 -9.85 0.26 -39.80
CA PRO A 60 -8.65 0.57 -40.56
C PRO A 60 -7.74 -0.65 -40.71
N ALA A 61 -7.28 -0.82 -41.93
CA ALA A 61 -6.37 -1.85 -42.39
C ALA A 61 -4.93 -1.65 -41.89
N ARG A 62 -4.26 -2.79 -41.68
CA ARG A 62 -2.82 -3.01 -41.50
C ARG A 62 -1.87 -2.04 -42.21
N ARG A 63 -0.75 -1.73 -41.53
CA ARG A 63 0.71 -1.90 -41.87
C ARG A 63 1.52 -0.87 -41.04
N VAL A 64 2.76 -1.03 -40.57
CA VAL A 64 3.84 -2.04 -40.57
C VAL A 64 4.82 -1.59 -39.47
N ALA A 65 5.44 -2.56 -38.79
CA ALA A 65 6.39 -2.42 -37.69
C ALA A 65 7.69 -1.64 -37.97
N ALA A 66 8.25 -1.02 -36.92
CA ALA A 66 9.68 -0.87 -36.68
C ALA A 66 9.94 -0.81 -35.14
N PRO A 67 11.14 -1.17 -34.66
CA PRO A 67 11.35 -1.73 -33.31
C PRO A 67 11.88 -0.69 -32.32
N SER A 68 11.39 -0.73 -31.08
CA SER A 68 12.02 -0.07 -29.93
C SER A 68 12.24 -1.12 -28.85
N GLY A 69 13.51 -1.53 -28.71
CA GLY A 69 13.99 -2.17 -27.51
C GLY A 69 14.56 -1.09 -26.60
N ALA A 70 14.02 -0.99 -25.39
CA ALA A 70 14.70 -0.58 -24.18
C ALA A 70 13.76 -0.96 -23.03
N ALA A 71 14.15 -1.98 -22.28
CA ALA A 71 13.60 -2.28 -20.97
C ALA A 71 14.47 -1.55 -19.94
N ASN A 72 13.85 -0.87 -18.98
CA ASN A 72 14.15 -0.86 -17.55
C ASN A 72 13.47 0.34 -16.86
N GLY A 73 12.97 0.12 -15.63
CA GLY A 73 12.62 1.18 -14.69
C GLY A 73 11.12 1.48 -14.51
N GLY A 74 10.26 0.47 -14.44
CA GLY A 74 8.84 0.67 -14.11
C GLY A 74 8.34 -0.47 -13.23
N TRP A 75 7.68 -0.11 -12.13
CA TRP A 75 7.06 -1.01 -11.15
C TRP A 75 6.33 -2.16 -11.88
N SER A 76 6.72 -3.40 -11.59
CA SER A 76 6.11 -4.59 -12.18
C SER A 76 5.24 -5.28 -11.13
N PRO A 77 3.99 -5.65 -11.43
CA PRO A 77 3.16 -6.42 -10.49
C PRO A 77 3.79 -7.79 -10.21
N PRO A 78 3.61 -8.36 -8.99
CA PRO A 78 4.31 -9.57 -8.58
C PRO A 78 3.77 -10.80 -9.32
N GLY A 79 4.62 -11.48 -10.10
CA GLY A 79 4.27 -12.78 -10.68
C GLY A 79 4.97 -13.13 -12.00
N GLY A 80 6.21 -13.61 -11.94
CA GLY A 80 6.87 -14.14 -13.14
C GLY A 80 8.26 -14.72 -12.93
N ALA A 81 8.36 -15.89 -12.29
CA ALA A 81 9.64 -16.59 -12.16
C ALA A 81 10.28 -16.94 -13.52
N ARG A 82 11.52 -16.51 -13.76
CA ARG A 82 12.42 -17.10 -14.79
C ARG A 82 13.85 -17.32 -14.27
N PRO A 83 14.57 -18.31 -14.83
CA PRO A 83 15.66 -18.99 -14.14
C PRO A 83 17.04 -18.37 -14.36
N SER A 84 17.78 -18.29 -13.25
CA SER A 84 19.23 -18.31 -13.03
C SER A 84 20.19 -18.18 -14.22
N ALA A 85 21.04 -17.14 -14.17
CA ALA A 85 22.37 -17.13 -14.78
C ALA A 85 23.43 -16.83 -13.71
N GLN A 86 24.30 -17.80 -13.40
CA GLN A 86 25.57 -17.60 -12.68
C GLN A 86 26.73 -17.33 -13.68
N PRO A 87 27.99 -17.07 -13.25
CA PRO A 87 28.47 -15.97 -12.42
C PRO A 87 29.70 -15.28 -13.07
N GLN A 88 29.96 -14.00 -12.80
CA GLN A 88 31.29 -13.39 -13.04
C GLN A 88 31.66 -12.45 -11.87
N GLY A 89 32.69 -12.82 -11.10
CA GLY A 89 33.26 -12.00 -10.00
C GLY A 89 34.33 -11.02 -10.49
N PRO A 90 35.30 -10.59 -9.65
CA PRO A 90 35.23 -10.20 -8.25
C PRO A 90 35.01 -8.69 -8.09
N THR A 91 34.28 -8.30 -7.05
CA THR A 91 33.93 -6.92 -6.69
C THR A 91 35.16 -6.08 -6.29
N GLN A 92 35.35 -4.93 -6.94
CA GLN A 92 36.14 -3.83 -6.38
C GLN A 92 35.21 -2.95 -5.53
N SER A 93 35.58 -2.74 -4.27
CA SER A 93 34.88 -1.87 -3.33
C SER A 93 35.00 -0.41 -3.77
N TYR A 94 33.90 0.21 -4.18
CA TYR A 94 33.79 1.67 -4.28
C TYR A 94 32.96 2.17 -3.09
N GLY A 95 33.65 2.62 -2.04
CA GLY A 95 33.05 3.45 -1.00
C GLY A 95 33.19 4.91 -1.39
N TYR A 96 32.07 5.60 -1.63
CA TYR A 96 32.06 7.04 -1.84
C TYR A 96 32.24 7.78 -0.51
N ARG A 97 33.08 8.82 -0.52
CA ARG A 97 33.14 9.84 0.53
C ARG A 97 32.46 11.09 -0.02
N TYR A 98 31.40 11.53 0.63
CA TYR A 98 30.73 12.80 0.34
C TYR A 98 31.71 13.98 0.55
N ARG A 99 31.64 14.98 -0.33
CA ARG A 99 32.28 16.30 -0.13
C ARG A 99 31.46 17.11 0.86
N ASP A 100 32.12 17.93 1.66
CA ASP A 100 31.47 18.90 2.55
C ASP A 100 30.57 19.85 1.74
N MET A 101 29.29 19.97 2.14
CA MET A 101 28.33 20.89 1.54
C MET A 101 28.80 22.35 1.66
N PRO A 102 28.48 23.22 0.69
CA PRO A 102 28.63 24.67 0.86
C PRO A 102 27.75 25.16 2.03
N ALA A 103 28.35 25.85 2.99
CA ALA A 103 27.59 26.49 4.06
C ALA A 103 26.77 27.67 3.48
N TYR A 104 25.45 27.49 3.37
CA TYR A 104 24.54 28.59 3.11
C TYR A 104 24.33 29.41 4.40
N PRO A 105 24.44 30.75 4.36
CA PRO A 105 24.12 31.56 5.53
C PRO A 105 22.63 31.46 5.85
N ALA A 106 22.30 31.26 7.13
CA ALA A 106 20.92 31.17 7.60
C ALA A 106 20.10 32.42 7.17
N PRO A 107 18.84 32.24 6.71
CA PRO A 107 17.97 33.35 6.34
C PRO A 107 17.84 34.38 7.48
N HIS A 108 18.15 35.65 7.19
CA HIS A 108 17.88 36.75 8.10
C HIS A 108 16.42 37.17 7.93
N PHE A 109 15.55 36.67 8.80
CA PHE A 109 14.18 37.16 8.91
C PHE A 109 14.19 38.58 9.51
N PRO A 110 13.43 39.55 8.96
CA PRO A 110 13.21 40.82 9.63
C PRO A 110 12.51 40.56 10.97
N GLN A 111 12.99 41.18 12.05
CA GLN A 111 12.36 41.08 13.37
C GLN A 111 10.89 41.51 13.27
N GLN A 112 9.98 40.56 13.51
CA GLN A 112 8.55 40.84 13.61
C GLN A 112 8.30 41.84 14.74
N ALA A 113 7.49 42.87 14.46
CA ALA A 113 7.05 43.84 15.45
C ALA A 113 6.24 43.13 16.57
N PRO A 114 6.35 43.58 17.83
CA PRO A 114 5.62 42.96 18.93
C PRO A 114 4.10 43.07 18.73
N PRO A 115 3.33 42.01 19.06
CA PRO A 115 1.89 41.97 18.85
C PRO A 115 1.14 42.96 19.76
N PRO A 116 -0.02 43.50 19.32
CA PRO A 116 -0.80 44.45 20.10
C PRO A 116 -1.41 43.80 21.36
N PRO A 117 -1.58 44.55 22.46
CA PRO A 117 -2.07 44.01 23.73
C PRO A 117 -3.56 43.63 23.63
N ARG A 118 -3.85 42.33 23.77
CA ARG A 118 -5.22 41.81 23.88
C ARG A 118 -5.87 42.25 25.20
N ARG A 119 -7.08 42.84 25.13
CA ARG A 119 -7.90 43.18 26.30
C ARG A 119 -8.43 41.89 26.96
N ARG A 120 -8.12 41.69 28.25
CA ARG A 120 -8.61 40.57 29.07
C ARG A 120 -10.09 40.77 29.43
N GLY A 121 -10.96 39.86 28.98
CA GLY A 121 -12.20 39.52 29.67
C GLY A 121 -11.86 38.64 30.88
N GLY A 122 -12.53 38.86 32.02
CA GLY A 122 -12.21 38.19 33.29
C GLY A 122 -12.52 36.69 33.28
N PRO A 123 -11.69 35.85 33.94
CA PRO A 123 -11.87 34.40 33.94
C PRO A 123 -12.94 33.94 34.93
N LEU A 124 -13.62 32.84 34.57
CA LEU A 124 -14.33 31.98 35.51
C LEU A 124 -13.35 31.45 36.58
N PRO A 125 -13.78 31.26 37.83
CA PRO A 125 -12.88 30.89 38.92
C PRO A 125 -12.23 29.51 38.70
N GLY A 126 -10.90 29.47 38.70
CA GLY A 126 -10.06 28.34 38.26
C GLY A 126 -10.25 27.01 38.99
N TRP A 127 -11.01 26.96 40.08
CA TRP A 127 -11.35 25.70 40.75
C TRP A 127 -12.35 24.85 39.93
N VAL A 128 -13.16 25.48 39.06
CA VAL A 128 -14.13 24.78 38.20
C VAL A 128 -13.42 24.08 37.03
N MET A 129 -12.40 24.73 36.44
CA MET A 129 -11.57 24.13 35.39
C MET A 129 -10.68 23.00 35.91
N ALA A 130 -10.15 23.14 37.13
CA ALA A 130 -9.35 22.09 37.77
C ALA A 130 -10.21 20.85 38.10
N LEU A 131 -11.45 21.03 38.57
CA LEU A 131 -12.37 19.91 38.81
C LEU A 131 -12.83 19.23 37.51
N GLY A 132 -13.08 20.00 36.44
CA GLY A 132 -13.38 19.46 35.11
C GLY A 132 -12.22 18.65 34.52
N ALA A 133 -10.99 19.18 34.60
CA ALA A 133 -9.79 18.49 34.12
C ALA A 133 -9.51 17.20 34.91
N VAL A 134 -9.67 17.22 36.23
CA VAL A 134 -9.51 16.00 37.05
C VAL A 134 -10.58 14.96 36.74
N LEU A 135 -11.82 15.38 36.45
CA LEU A 135 -12.90 14.45 36.11
C LEU A 135 -12.71 13.83 34.72
N VAL A 136 -12.25 14.61 33.73
CA VAL A 136 -11.90 14.12 32.39
C VAL A 136 -10.71 13.19 32.46
N VAL A 137 -9.64 13.55 33.18
CA VAL A 137 -8.48 12.67 33.38
C VAL A 137 -8.87 11.40 34.13
N ALA A 138 -9.75 11.47 35.14
CA ALA A 138 -10.23 10.28 35.83
C ALA A 138 -11.13 9.40 34.94
N LEU A 139 -11.95 9.98 34.07
CA LEU A 139 -12.76 9.25 33.09
C LEU A 139 -11.89 8.62 32.00
N VAL A 140 -10.89 9.34 31.49
CA VAL A 140 -9.90 8.83 30.54
C VAL A 140 -9.11 7.71 31.19
N VAL A 141 -8.56 7.89 32.40
CA VAL A 141 -7.81 6.84 33.11
C VAL A 141 -8.68 5.63 33.44
N LEU A 142 -9.95 5.80 33.81
CA LEU A 142 -10.86 4.67 34.05
C LEU A 142 -11.26 3.96 32.75
N ALA A 143 -11.52 4.70 31.67
CA ALA A 143 -11.76 4.13 30.35
C ALA A 143 -10.52 3.40 29.82
N SER A 144 -9.33 4.00 29.98
CA SER A 144 -8.03 3.40 29.66
C SER A 144 -7.76 2.18 30.52
N LEU A 145 -8.11 2.15 31.82
CA LEU A 145 -7.91 0.97 32.68
C LEU A 145 -8.86 -0.18 32.34
N VAL A 146 -10.12 0.11 31.97
CA VAL A 146 -11.05 -0.91 31.47
C VAL A 146 -10.58 -1.42 30.09
N PHE A 147 -10.15 -0.52 29.22
CA PHE A 147 -9.57 -0.85 27.91
C PHE A 147 -8.27 -1.66 28.02
N ILE A 148 -7.38 -1.33 28.95
CA ILE A 148 -6.12 -2.04 29.23
C ILE A 148 -6.38 -3.40 29.92
N GLN A 149 -7.41 -3.52 30.76
CA GLN A 149 -7.77 -4.80 31.38
C GLN A 149 -8.39 -5.78 30.37
N ASP A 150 -9.17 -5.30 29.40
CA ASP A 150 -9.64 -6.12 28.28
C ASP A 150 -8.50 -6.45 27.29
N ARG A 151 -7.57 -5.52 27.03
CA ARG A 151 -6.37 -5.77 26.19
C ARG A 151 -5.41 -6.81 26.75
N ASN A 152 -5.26 -6.88 28.08
CA ASN A 152 -4.37 -7.83 28.73
C ASN A 152 -4.97 -9.24 28.90
N ALA A 153 -6.25 -9.42 28.57
CA ALA A 153 -6.87 -10.74 28.45
C ALA A 153 -6.62 -11.31 27.05
N GLY A 154 -5.36 -11.35 26.61
CA GLY A 154 -5.00 -12.06 25.39
C GLY A 154 -5.33 -13.56 25.54
N PRO A 155 -5.84 -14.23 24.48
CA PRO A 155 -6.11 -15.67 24.55
C PRO A 155 -4.80 -16.41 24.87
N THR A 156 -4.77 -17.09 26.01
CA THR A 156 -3.53 -17.66 26.58
C THR A 156 -3.18 -19.04 26.04
N ALA A 157 -4.02 -19.61 25.18
CA ALA A 157 -3.73 -20.77 24.34
C ALA A 157 -4.86 -20.90 23.30
N GLY A 158 -4.53 -20.85 22.00
CA GLY A 158 -5.48 -21.28 20.97
C GLY A 158 -5.77 -22.78 21.08
N PRO A 159 -6.84 -23.29 20.45
CA PRO A 159 -7.12 -24.72 20.41
C PRO A 159 -5.91 -25.53 19.91
N ASP A 160 -5.63 -26.66 20.56
CA ASP A 160 -4.59 -27.61 20.15
C ASP A 160 -5.08 -28.36 18.90
N PRO A 161 -4.28 -28.45 17.82
CA PRO A 161 -4.59 -29.26 16.64
C PRO A 161 -5.00 -30.70 16.97
N GLY A 162 -4.45 -31.31 18.03
CA GLY A 162 -4.80 -32.65 18.50
C GLY A 162 -6.15 -32.77 19.20
N THR A 163 -6.85 -31.64 19.40
CA THR A 163 -8.16 -31.54 20.06
C THR A 163 -9.24 -30.97 19.15
N MET A 164 -8.95 -30.77 17.85
CA MET A 164 -9.96 -30.37 16.88
C MET A 164 -11.13 -31.36 16.92
N PRO A 165 -12.38 -30.89 17.10
CA PRO A 165 -13.53 -31.75 16.99
C PRO A 165 -13.51 -32.46 15.64
N THR A 166 -13.78 -33.76 15.60
CA THR A 166 -14.02 -34.51 14.36
C THR A 166 -15.38 -34.16 13.73
N ASP A 167 -16.08 -33.21 14.33
CA ASP A 167 -17.35 -32.62 13.90
C ASP A 167 -17.42 -31.32 14.69
N ASP A 168 -17.13 -30.20 14.03
CA ASP A 168 -17.35 -28.86 14.59
C ASP A 168 -18.83 -28.55 14.85
N GLY A 169 -19.73 -29.50 14.52
CA GLY A 169 -21.17 -29.41 14.67
C GLY A 169 -21.88 -29.02 13.38
N TYR A 170 -21.15 -28.87 12.27
CA TYR A 170 -21.66 -28.24 11.05
C TYR A 170 -21.74 -29.16 9.82
N GLY A 171 -21.14 -30.36 9.86
CA GLY A 171 -21.35 -31.42 8.85
C GLY A 171 -21.11 -31.01 7.39
N ARG A 172 -20.33 -29.95 7.14
CA ARG A 172 -19.99 -29.44 5.81
C ARG A 172 -18.48 -29.51 5.62
N PRO A 173 -17.97 -30.21 4.58
CA PRO A 173 -16.54 -30.45 4.47
C PRO A 173 -15.80 -29.23 3.91
N ASN A 174 -14.66 -28.89 4.53
CA ASN A 174 -13.58 -28.07 3.96
C ASN A 174 -12.77 -28.81 2.89
N THR A 175 -13.21 -30.01 2.53
CA THR A 175 -12.72 -30.80 1.41
C THR A 175 -13.85 -31.21 0.47
N GLU A 176 -13.53 -31.46 -0.80
CA GLU A 176 -14.44 -32.14 -1.71
C GLU A 176 -14.45 -33.66 -1.44
N PRO A 177 -15.46 -34.40 -1.94
CA PRO A 177 -15.52 -35.86 -1.78
C PRO A 177 -14.31 -36.63 -2.36
N ASP A 178 -13.52 -35.98 -3.22
CA ASP A 178 -12.27 -36.52 -3.79
C ASP A 178 -11.03 -36.24 -2.91
N GLY A 179 -11.21 -35.56 -1.78
CA GLY A 179 -10.16 -35.21 -0.82
C GLY A 179 -9.44 -33.88 -1.10
N ARG A 180 -9.89 -33.10 -2.09
CA ARG A 180 -9.30 -31.78 -2.39
C ARG A 180 -9.71 -30.74 -1.35
N PHE A 181 -8.77 -29.94 -0.84
CA PHE A 181 -9.05 -28.84 0.07
C PHE A 181 -9.84 -27.71 -0.63
N THR A 182 -10.88 -27.20 0.03
CA THR A 182 -11.70 -26.06 -0.43
C THR A 182 -11.68 -24.88 0.55
N GLY A 183 -11.47 -25.13 1.85
CA GLY A 183 -11.44 -24.10 2.89
C GLY A 183 -12.69 -23.21 2.99
N THR A 184 -13.77 -23.56 2.29
CA THR A 184 -14.95 -22.70 2.13
C THR A 184 -15.65 -22.45 3.46
N HIS A 185 -15.81 -23.49 4.28
CA HIS A 185 -16.45 -23.34 5.58
C HIS A 185 -15.60 -22.51 6.54
N LEU A 186 -14.30 -22.76 6.59
CA LEU A 186 -13.36 -21.96 7.38
C LEU A 186 -13.42 -20.48 6.98
N SER A 187 -13.41 -20.18 5.68
CA SER A 187 -13.55 -18.81 5.16
C SER A 187 -14.88 -18.15 5.58
N GLU A 188 -16.00 -18.87 5.50
CA GLU A 188 -17.30 -18.35 5.94
C GLU A 188 -17.31 -18.00 7.43
N GLN A 189 -16.73 -18.85 8.27
CA GLN A 189 -16.71 -18.63 9.72
C GLN A 189 -15.76 -17.51 10.14
N LEU A 190 -14.56 -17.46 9.54
CA LEU A 190 -13.61 -16.37 9.79
C LEU A 190 -14.21 -15.03 9.39
N ASN A 191 -14.82 -14.92 8.20
CA ASN A 191 -15.47 -13.68 7.79
C ASN A 191 -16.70 -13.34 8.66
N ALA A 192 -17.47 -14.32 9.14
CA ALA A 192 -18.55 -14.07 10.09
C ALA A 192 -18.02 -13.49 11.42
N ALA A 193 -16.92 -14.03 11.94
CA ALA A 193 -16.27 -13.53 13.15
C ALA A 193 -15.69 -12.12 12.94
N LEU A 194 -15.01 -11.88 11.81
CA LEU A 194 -14.44 -10.59 11.44
C LEU A 194 -15.53 -9.51 11.24
N ALA A 195 -16.64 -9.86 10.58
CA ALA A 195 -17.76 -8.95 10.37
C ALA A 195 -18.49 -8.61 11.69
N ALA A 196 -18.55 -9.55 12.63
CA ALA A 196 -19.12 -9.34 13.97
C ALA A 196 -18.11 -8.70 14.95
N ARG A 197 -16.84 -8.59 14.56
CA ARG A 197 -15.70 -8.27 15.45
C ARG A 197 -15.66 -9.16 16.69
N ASP A 198 -16.01 -10.43 16.52
CA ASP A 198 -16.02 -11.43 17.58
C ASP A 198 -14.64 -12.10 17.68
N ARG A 199 -13.80 -11.55 18.57
CA ARG A 199 -12.43 -12.03 18.78
C ARG A 199 -12.42 -13.49 19.24
N ASP A 200 -13.27 -13.86 20.18
CA ASP A 200 -13.31 -15.21 20.73
C ASP A 200 -13.70 -16.24 19.66
N LEU A 201 -14.67 -15.89 18.80
CA LEU A 201 -15.05 -16.73 17.67
C LEU A 201 -13.92 -16.82 16.64
N PHE A 202 -13.26 -15.70 16.29
CA PHE A 202 -12.13 -15.71 15.36
C PHE A 202 -10.99 -16.62 15.85
N PHE A 203 -10.57 -16.45 17.11
CA PHE A 203 -9.51 -17.25 17.71
C PHE A 203 -9.93 -18.69 18.07
N SER A 204 -11.21 -19.04 17.94
CA SER A 204 -11.64 -20.45 17.94
C SER A 204 -11.18 -21.21 16.68
N TYR A 205 -10.80 -20.49 15.62
CA TYR A 205 -10.26 -21.02 14.36
C TYR A 205 -8.75 -20.78 14.20
N VAL A 206 -8.06 -20.27 15.22
CA VAL A 206 -6.63 -19.94 15.20
C VAL A 206 -5.91 -20.59 16.38
N GLY A 207 -4.89 -21.40 16.09
CA GLY A 207 -4.07 -22.09 17.08
C GLY A 207 -2.58 -22.06 16.76
N GLY A 208 -1.77 -22.72 17.59
CA GLY A 208 -0.33 -22.86 17.35
C GLY A 208 0.42 -21.53 17.21
N ASP A 209 1.36 -21.48 16.26
CA ASP A 209 2.24 -20.34 16.03
C ASP A 209 1.52 -19.15 15.36
N ALA A 210 0.32 -19.37 14.81
CA ALA A 210 -0.49 -18.32 14.20
C ALA A 210 -1.11 -17.36 15.24
N VAL A 211 -1.25 -17.77 16.51
CA VAL A 211 -1.95 -16.97 17.53
C VAL A 211 -1.30 -15.62 17.76
N ALA A 212 0.03 -15.57 17.88
CA ALA A 212 0.76 -14.33 18.17
C ALA A 212 0.66 -13.28 17.05
N PRO A 213 1.02 -13.58 15.78
CA PRO A 213 0.92 -12.60 14.70
C PRO A 213 -0.53 -12.17 14.43
N LEU A 214 -1.50 -13.08 14.51
CA LEU A 214 -2.91 -12.71 14.31
C LEU A 214 -3.49 -11.91 15.49
N SER A 215 -2.98 -12.11 16.71
CA SER A 215 -3.33 -11.24 17.85
C SER A 215 -2.80 -9.83 17.65
N LEU A 216 -1.55 -9.71 17.20
CA LEU A 216 -0.96 -8.40 16.87
C LEU A 216 -1.75 -7.70 15.77
N TRP A 217 -2.05 -8.41 14.67
CA TRP A 217 -2.88 -7.88 13.58
C TRP A 217 -4.23 -7.36 14.12
N TRP A 218 -4.94 -8.18 14.91
CA TRP A 218 -6.24 -7.78 15.48
C TRP A 218 -6.10 -6.54 16.37
N ASP A 219 -5.12 -6.53 17.27
CA ASP A 219 -4.89 -5.42 18.21
C ASP A 219 -4.51 -4.12 17.49
N ASN A 220 -3.81 -4.22 16.38
CA ASN A 220 -3.46 -3.10 15.52
C ASN A 220 -4.66 -2.61 14.71
N MET A 221 -5.51 -3.49 14.19
CA MET A 221 -6.76 -3.09 13.52
C MET A 221 -7.74 -2.39 14.49
N GLU A 222 -7.78 -2.81 15.76
CA GLU A 222 -8.51 -2.11 16.82
C GLU A 222 -8.00 -0.67 17.03
N ILE A 223 -6.68 -0.46 17.03
CA ILE A 223 -6.07 0.88 17.10
C ILE A 223 -6.42 1.74 15.89
N LEU A 224 -6.43 1.15 14.70
CA LEU A 224 -6.81 1.83 13.46
C LEU A 224 -8.33 2.04 13.32
N GLY A 225 -9.11 1.68 14.33
CA GLY A 225 -10.55 1.96 14.38
C GLY A 225 -11.38 1.15 13.39
N TRP A 226 -10.98 -0.09 13.09
CA TRP A 226 -11.68 -0.91 12.11
C TRP A 226 -13.15 -1.20 12.46
N SER A 227 -13.97 -1.30 11.42
CA SER A 227 -15.38 -1.63 11.50
C SER A 227 -15.70 -3.06 11.09
N ARG A 228 -14.91 -3.63 10.16
CA ARG A 228 -15.07 -4.99 9.63
C ARG A 228 -13.73 -5.53 9.14
N GLY A 229 -13.56 -6.85 9.19
CA GLY A 229 -12.48 -7.53 8.50
C GLY A 229 -12.94 -8.35 7.33
N VAL A 230 -11.97 -8.72 6.50
CA VAL A 230 -12.14 -9.65 5.40
C VAL A 230 -10.99 -10.63 5.39
N PHE A 231 -11.33 -11.91 5.21
CA PHE A 231 -10.41 -12.98 4.93
C PHE A 231 -10.77 -13.60 3.57
N SER A 232 -9.81 -13.81 2.69
CA SER A 232 -10.05 -14.51 1.43
C SER A 232 -8.94 -15.49 1.10
N MET A 233 -9.29 -16.63 0.50
CA MET A 233 -8.30 -17.64 0.06
C MET A 233 -8.01 -17.47 -1.42
N GLN A 234 -6.72 -17.39 -1.76
CA GLN A 234 -6.28 -17.13 -3.12
C GLN A 234 -6.11 -18.45 -3.90
N GLY A 235 -6.83 -18.63 -5.01
CA GLY A 235 -6.59 -19.74 -5.93
C GLY A 235 -6.53 -21.14 -5.29
N LEU A 236 -7.67 -21.64 -4.79
CA LEU A 236 -7.81 -22.97 -4.14
C LEU A 236 -7.28 -24.17 -4.96
N GLN A 237 -7.00 -23.96 -6.26
CA GLN A 237 -6.46 -24.98 -7.16
C GLN A 237 -4.97 -25.26 -6.91
N ASN A 238 -4.29 -24.41 -6.14
CA ASN A 238 -2.86 -24.51 -5.81
C ASN A 238 -2.59 -24.86 -4.35
N ALA A 239 -3.61 -25.15 -3.54
CA ALA A 239 -3.44 -25.54 -2.15
C ALA A 239 -2.53 -26.79 -2.07
N ASN A 240 -1.39 -26.68 -1.38
CA ASN A 240 -0.54 -27.85 -1.12
C ASN A 240 -1.14 -28.62 0.05
N TYR A 241 -2.13 -29.47 -0.25
CA TYR A 241 -2.82 -30.29 0.74
C TYR A 241 -2.23 -31.69 0.84
N ARG A 242 -1.70 -32.01 2.01
CA ARG A 242 -1.12 -33.33 2.30
C ARG A 242 -1.15 -33.60 3.79
N ASP A 243 -1.39 -34.86 4.16
CA ASP A 243 -1.33 -35.33 5.55
C ASP A 243 -2.19 -34.43 6.48
N ASN A 244 -3.41 -34.11 6.04
CA ASN A 244 -4.38 -33.26 6.73
C ASN A 244 -3.87 -31.85 7.06
N THR A 245 -2.93 -31.35 6.28
CA THR A 245 -2.41 -29.98 6.37
C THR A 245 -2.45 -29.34 4.99
N ALA A 246 -2.99 -28.12 4.91
CA ALA A 246 -2.93 -27.27 3.72
C ALA A 246 -1.99 -26.10 3.97
N ILE A 247 -1.12 -25.79 3.00
CA ILE A 247 -0.42 -24.50 2.93
C ILE A 247 -1.10 -23.70 1.83
N GLN A 248 -1.57 -22.50 2.18
CA GLN A 248 -2.45 -21.69 1.35
C GLN A 248 -2.06 -20.21 1.43
N SER A 249 -1.94 -19.56 0.27
CA SER A 249 -1.89 -18.10 0.17
C SER A 249 -3.27 -17.52 0.44
N VAL A 250 -3.34 -16.54 1.34
CA VAL A 250 -4.58 -15.93 1.82
C VAL A 250 -4.40 -14.43 1.91
N GLN A 251 -5.51 -13.72 1.90
CA GLN A 251 -5.56 -12.29 2.13
C GLN A 251 -6.30 -12.00 3.43
N LEU A 252 -5.76 -11.09 4.23
CA LEU A 252 -6.40 -10.58 5.44
C LEU A 252 -6.32 -9.06 5.43
N GLY A 253 -7.43 -8.42 5.78
CA GLY A 253 -7.56 -6.97 5.73
C GLY A 253 -8.78 -6.46 6.47
N ALA A 254 -8.93 -5.14 6.49
CA ALA A 254 -9.96 -4.49 7.29
C ALA A 254 -10.45 -3.17 6.68
N VAL A 255 -11.73 -2.86 6.91
CA VAL A 255 -12.27 -1.50 6.75
C VAL A 255 -11.88 -0.71 8.00
N THR A 256 -10.72 -0.08 7.96
CA THR A 256 -10.20 0.81 9.02
C THR A 256 -10.97 2.13 9.07
N ALA A 257 -10.71 2.97 10.07
CA ALA A 257 -11.30 4.31 10.11
C ALA A 257 -10.87 5.16 8.89
N GLY A 258 -9.69 4.91 8.32
CA GLY A 258 -9.16 5.58 7.13
C GLY A 258 -9.44 4.86 5.81
N SER A 259 -10.23 3.77 5.85
CA SER A 259 -10.61 3.07 4.62
C SER A 259 -11.78 3.78 3.92
N PRO A 260 -11.74 3.91 2.58
CA PRO A 260 -12.82 4.54 1.83
C PRO A 260 -14.15 3.79 1.97
N THR A 261 -15.24 4.56 2.08
CA THR A 261 -16.59 4.07 1.84
C THR A 261 -17.21 4.96 0.77
N ILE A 262 -17.43 4.39 -0.42
CA ILE A 262 -17.85 5.15 -1.57
C ILE A 262 -19.27 5.67 -1.34
N PRO A 263 -19.53 6.98 -1.49
CA PRO A 263 -20.87 7.54 -1.35
C PRO A 263 -21.89 6.84 -2.26
N THR A 264 -23.09 6.58 -1.74
CA THR A 264 -24.13 5.82 -2.47
C THR A 264 -24.69 6.59 -3.68
N ASP A 265 -24.55 7.91 -3.67
CA ASP A 265 -24.97 8.85 -4.70
C ASP A 265 -23.86 9.24 -5.68
N SER A 266 -22.66 8.66 -5.54
CA SER A 266 -21.57 8.80 -6.50
C SER A 266 -21.84 7.97 -7.78
N ASP A 267 -21.31 8.43 -8.92
CA ASP A 267 -21.32 7.68 -10.18
C ASP A 267 -20.22 6.60 -10.24
N HIS A 268 -19.44 6.47 -9.16
CA HIS A 268 -18.38 5.47 -9.02
C HIS A 268 -18.91 4.01 -9.10
N PRO A 269 -18.21 3.06 -9.76
CA PRO A 269 -18.68 1.67 -9.95
C PRO A 269 -18.99 0.90 -8.66
N ASP A 270 -18.39 1.31 -7.55
CA ASP A 270 -18.60 0.73 -6.22
C ASP A 270 -19.41 1.62 -5.25
N ALA A 271 -20.25 2.53 -5.78
CA ALA A 271 -21.13 3.36 -4.96
C ALA A 271 -21.88 2.55 -3.88
N GLY A 272 -21.78 3.00 -2.63
CA GLY A 272 -22.37 2.35 -1.46
C GLY A 272 -21.57 1.18 -0.87
N ARG A 273 -20.38 0.87 -1.39
CA ARG A 273 -19.49 -0.16 -0.85
C ARG A 273 -18.33 0.44 -0.07
N ALA A 274 -17.85 -0.33 0.91
CA ALA A 274 -16.60 -0.03 1.62
C ALA A 274 -15.42 -0.78 1.01
N TYR A 275 -14.24 -0.18 1.12
CA TYR A 275 -12.98 -0.81 0.75
C TYR A 275 -12.32 -1.41 1.98
N ALA A 276 -11.86 -2.65 1.86
CA ALA A 276 -11.05 -3.32 2.86
C ALA A 276 -9.68 -3.61 2.25
N PRO A 277 -8.68 -2.73 2.40
CA PRO A 277 -7.30 -3.02 2.03
C PRO A 277 -6.85 -4.35 2.62
N VAL A 278 -6.24 -5.21 1.80
CA VAL A 278 -5.74 -6.54 2.21
C VAL A 278 -4.26 -6.71 1.89
N ASN A 279 -3.57 -7.47 2.74
CA ASN A 279 -2.22 -7.96 2.50
C ASN A 279 -2.22 -9.47 2.24
N ASP A 280 -1.20 -9.95 1.54
CA ASP A 280 -1.00 -11.36 1.25
C ASP A 280 -0.17 -12.06 2.35
N TYR A 281 -0.68 -13.21 2.77
CA TYR A 281 -0.11 -14.03 3.83
C TYR A 281 -0.10 -15.50 3.42
N ARG A 282 0.83 -16.25 4.02
CA ARG A 282 0.87 -17.71 3.92
C ARG A 282 0.31 -18.32 5.19
N ALA A 283 -0.82 -19.02 5.06
CA ALA A 283 -1.45 -19.74 6.16
C ALA A 283 -1.13 -21.24 6.09
N THR A 284 -0.77 -21.82 7.24
CA THR A 284 -0.78 -23.27 7.45
C THR A 284 -2.07 -23.66 8.15
N ILE A 285 -2.86 -24.54 7.53
CA ILE A 285 -4.20 -24.92 7.97
C ILE A 285 -4.21 -26.42 8.27
N ALA A 286 -4.41 -26.79 9.52
CA ALA A 286 -4.70 -28.16 9.91
C ALA A 286 -6.17 -28.48 9.62
N VAL A 287 -6.43 -29.63 9.02
CA VAL A 287 -7.76 -30.10 8.63
C VAL A 287 -8.08 -31.36 9.44
N SER A 288 -9.32 -31.54 9.89
CA SER A 288 -9.71 -32.78 10.58
C SER A 288 -9.65 -33.99 9.63
N ASP A 289 -9.53 -35.20 10.20
CA ASP A 289 -9.41 -36.46 9.41
C ASP A 289 -10.59 -36.72 8.46
N ASP A 290 -11.77 -36.19 8.78
CA ASP A 290 -12.97 -36.27 7.97
C ASP A 290 -13.13 -35.09 6.98
N GLY A 291 -12.19 -34.14 7.01
CA GLY A 291 -12.21 -32.95 6.17
C GLY A 291 -13.21 -31.88 6.60
N ALA A 292 -13.95 -32.06 7.70
CA ALA A 292 -15.01 -31.14 8.13
C ALA A 292 -14.47 -29.82 8.65
N SER A 293 -13.46 -29.86 9.51
CA SER A 293 -12.97 -28.72 10.27
C SER A 293 -11.61 -28.25 9.78
N GLY A 294 -11.37 -26.94 9.87
CA GLY A 294 -10.11 -26.30 9.55
C GLY A 294 -9.66 -25.38 10.68
N LEU A 295 -8.36 -25.38 10.97
CA LEU A 295 -7.74 -24.54 11.99
C LEU A 295 -6.46 -23.93 11.43
N ILE A 296 -6.31 -22.61 11.51
CA ILE A 296 -5.06 -21.93 11.13
C ILE A 296 -4.05 -22.16 12.25
N THR A 297 -2.95 -22.86 11.93
CA THR A 297 -1.90 -23.23 12.91
C THR A 297 -0.57 -22.51 12.67
N GLY A 298 -0.37 -21.94 11.48
CA GLY A 298 0.80 -21.13 11.14
C GLY A 298 0.40 -19.93 10.28
N TRP A 299 1.13 -18.83 10.44
CA TRP A 299 0.86 -17.56 9.77
C TRP A 299 2.18 -16.84 9.48
N GLU A 300 2.41 -16.50 8.21
CA GLU A 300 3.61 -15.80 7.75
C GLU A 300 3.19 -14.72 6.76
N VAL A 301 3.88 -13.58 6.75
CA VAL A 301 3.79 -12.60 5.65
C VAL A 301 4.35 -13.27 4.40
N GLU A 302 3.62 -13.20 3.27
CA GLU A 302 4.04 -13.86 2.03
C GLU A 302 5.07 -13.02 1.25
N ASP A 303 4.82 -11.71 1.15
CA ASP A 303 5.68 -10.73 0.49
C ASP A 303 6.28 -9.77 1.54
N ASP A 304 6.00 -8.48 1.41
CA ASP A 304 6.57 -7.43 2.25
C ASP A 304 5.64 -7.08 3.42
N PRO A 305 6.17 -6.92 4.64
CA PRO A 305 5.33 -6.69 5.81
C PRO A 305 4.71 -5.30 5.77
N ALA A 306 3.46 -5.21 6.24
CA ALA A 306 2.86 -3.93 6.54
C ALA A 306 3.28 -3.43 7.93
N PRO A 307 3.13 -2.14 8.24
CA PRO A 307 3.40 -1.61 9.58
C PRO A 307 2.67 -2.36 10.69
N TRP A 308 1.44 -2.83 10.46
CA TRP A 308 0.65 -3.54 11.47
C TRP A 308 1.07 -5.00 11.70
N ASP A 309 1.97 -5.56 10.89
CA ASP A 309 2.43 -6.95 11.04
C ASP A 309 3.63 -7.06 11.99
N LEU A 310 4.28 -5.95 12.33
CA LEU A 310 5.61 -5.94 12.92
C LEU A 310 5.61 -5.66 14.43
N GLU A 311 5.01 -4.55 14.84
CA GLU A 311 5.00 -4.10 16.24
C GLU A 311 3.66 -3.43 16.62
N PRO A 312 3.35 -3.27 17.91
CA PRO A 312 2.14 -2.57 18.36
C PRO A 312 2.08 -1.12 17.89
N LEU A 313 0.91 -0.72 17.40
CA LEU A 313 0.67 0.63 16.88
C LEU A 313 0.09 1.58 17.94
N TYR A 314 0.36 2.86 17.71
CA TYR A 314 -0.37 4.00 18.26
C TYR A 314 -0.96 4.82 17.11
N ALA A 315 -2.18 5.33 17.27
CA ALA A 315 -2.83 6.13 16.24
C ALA A 315 -3.66 7.28 16.81
N VAL A 316 -3.68 8.38 16.06
CA VAL A 316 -4.58 9.52 16.25
C VAL A 316 -5.59 9.53 15.10
N ILE A 317 -6.87 9.37 15.45
CA ILE A 317 -7.98 9.39 14.47
C ILE A 317 -8.68 10.75 14.56
N THR A 318 -8.68 11.47 13.45
CA THR A 318 -9.34 12.77 13.29
C THR A 318 -10.55 12.66 12.36
N GLU A 319 -11.07 13.78 11.87
CA GLU A 319 -12.21 13.78 10.97
C GLU A 319 -11.83 13.20 9.60
N HIS A 320 -10.69 13.63 9.04
CA HIS A 320 -10.24 13.28 7.69
C HIS A 320 -8.90 12.50 7.66
N SER A 321 -8.25 12.26 8.80
CA SER A 321 -7.01 11.47 8.85
C SER A 321 -7.00 10.39 9.95
N VAL A 322 -6.29 9.31 9.68
CA VAL A 322 -5.77 8.36 10.67
C VAL A 322 -4.26 8.40 10.56
N VAL A 323 -3.61 8.96 11.57
CA VAL A 323 -2.15 9.04 11.66
C VAL A 323 -1.69 7.95 12.60
N ALA A 324 -0.87 7.03 12.10
CA ALA A 324 -0.36 5.91 12.87
C ALA A 324 1.17 5.86 12.85
N GLY A 325 1.73 5.20 13.86
CA GLY A 325 3.13 4.85 13.99
C GLY A 325 3.23 3.76 15.05
N TYR A 326 4.43 3.33 15.41
CA TYR A 326 4.56 2.39 16.52
C TYR A 326 4.36 3.06 17.86
N GLU A 327 4.05 2.27 18.89
CA GLU A 327 3.75 2.78 20.23
C GLU A 327 4.89 3.63 20.83
N ASP A 328 6.14 3.28 20.51
CA ASP A 328 7.33 4.03 20.89
C ASP A 328 7.52 5.35 20.12
N GLU A 329 6.79 5.55 19.03
CA GLU A 329 6.78 6.76 18.19
C GLU A 329 5.52 7.63 18.41
N SER A 330 4.79 7.40 19.50
CA SER A 330 3.56 8.14 19.82
C SER A 330 3.74 9.66 19.87
N GLU A 331 4.87 10.17 20.36
CA GLU A 331 5.17 11.62 20.34
C GLU A 331 5.30 12.18 18.92
N LEU A 332 5.87 11.41 17.99
CA LEU A 332 5.95 11.78 16.58
C LEU A 332 4.54 11.83 15.98
N VAL A 333 3.75 10.77 16.17
CA VAL A 333 2.36 10.67 15.69
C VAL A 333 1.53 11.85 16.18
N ASP A 334 1.59 12.16 17.48
CA ASP A 334 0.87 13.31 18.06
C ASP A 334 1.31 14.65 17.44
N SER A 335 2.60 14.78 17.11
CA SER A 335 3.15 16.03 16.56
C SER A 335 2.73 16.31 15.12
N VAL A 336 2.46 15.27 14.32
CA VAL A 336 2.11 15.40 12.89
C VAL A 336 0.60 15.31 12.64
N ALA A 337 -0.19 14.87 13.61
CA ALA A 337 -1.63 14.64 13.46
C ALA A 337 -2.42 15.87 12.96
N GLU A 338 -2.11 17.07 13.44
CA GLU A 338 -2.79 18.30 13.00
C GLU A 338 -2.47 18.63 11.54
N ALA A 339 -1.21 18.43 11.12
CA ALA A 339 -0.79 18.69 9.74
C ALA A 339 -1.44 17.70 8.76
N ALA A 340 -1.46 16.42 9.11
CA ALA A 340 -2.13 15.39 8.31
C ALA A 340 -3.64 15.64 8.19
N GLU A 341 -4.31 16.06 9.28
CA GLU A 341 -5.72 16.44 9.24
C GLU A 341 -5.97 17.63 8.30
N GLU A 342 -5.12 18.67 8.35
CA GLU A 342 -5.28 19.84 7.46
C GLU A 342 -5.09 19.46 5.99
N SER A 343 -4.07 18.64 5.67
CA SER A 343 -3.85 18.11 4.32
C SER A 343 -5.02 17.27 3.84
N ALA A 344 -5.46 16.30 4.65
CA ALA A 344 -6.57 15.42 4.31
C ALA A 344 -7.86 16.21 4.06
N ARG A 345 -8.20 17.15 4.95
CA ARG A 345 -9.36 18.02 4.79
C ARG A 345 -9.30 18.81 3.49
N TRP A 346 -8.13 19.38 3.15
CA TRP A 346 -7.99 20.13 1.91
C TRP A 346 -8.25 19.24 0.68
N VAL A 347 -7.72 18.00 0.66
CA VAL A 347 -7.97 17.05 -0.43
C VAL A 347 -9.46 16.72 -0.55
N VAL A 348 -10.13 16.40 0.57
CA VAL A 348 -11.58 16.11 0.57
C VAL A 348 -12.38 17.31 0.05
N GLU A 349 -12.17 18.49 0.64
CA GLU A 349 -12.88 19.72 0.24
C GLU A 349 -12.62 20.07 -1.24
N ARG A 350 -11.40 19.84 -1.74
CA ARG A 350 -11.02 20.06 -3.14
C ARG A 350 -11.84 19.18 -4.06
N TYR A 351 -11.85 17.86 -3.84
CA TYR A 351 -12.61 16.93 -4.67
C TYR A 351 -14.12 17.23 -4.59
N GLU A 352 -14.67 17.45 -3.40
CA GLU A 352 -16.07 17.84 -3.25
C GLU A 352 -16.43 19.12 -4.02
N SER A 353 -15.53 20.10 -4.07
CA SER A 353 -15.77 21.35 -4.78
C SER A 353 -15.74 21.23 -6.30
N GLU A 354 -14.91 20.32 -6.85
CA GLU A 354 -14.66 20.23 -8.28
C GLU A 354 -15.49 19.15 -8.96
N THR A 355 -15.59 17.99 -8.34
CA THR A 355 -16.32 16.84 -8.89
C THR A 355 -17.70 16.68 -8.27
N GLY A 356 -18.00 17.45 -7.21
CA GLY A 356 -19.23 17.34 -6.43
C GLY A 356 -19.22 16.24 -5.37
N VAL A 357 -18.17 15.40 -5.33
CA VAL A 357 -18.05 14.29 -4.37
C VAL A 357 -16.57 13.90 -4.14
N ALA A 358 -16.20 13.67 -2.88
CA ALA A 358 -14.96 12.97 -2.57
C ALA A 358 -15.25 11.50 -2.25
N ASN A 359 -14.74 10.59 -3.09
CA ASN A 359 -14.92 9.14 -2.92
C ASN A 359 -14.11 8.57 -1.74
N ALA A 360 -13.13 9.33 -1.24
CA ALA A 360 -12.45 9.09 0.04
C ALA A 360 -12.68 10.28 0.96
N GLN A 361 -13.07 10.00 2.21
CA GLN A 361 -13.40 11.02 3.23
C GLN A 361 -12.42 11.02 4.40
N ARG A 362 -11.62 9.95 4.52
CA ARG A 362 -10.54 9.82 5.49
C ARG A 362 -9.39 9.04 4.87
N PHE A 363 -8.16 9.38 5.24
CA PHE A 363 -6.95 8.72 4.75
C PHE A 363 -6.15 8.09 5.90
N LEU A 364 -5.51 6.96 5.65
CA LEU A 364 -4.61 6.30 6.58
C LEU A 364 -3.15 6.57 6.19
N SER A 365 -2.37 7.10 7.13
CA SER A 365 -0.94 7.33 6.98
C SER A 365 -0.10 6.79 8.13
N PHE A 366 1.07 6.24 7.83
CA PHE A 366 2.06 5.73 8.79
C PHE A 366 3.31 6.59 8.81
N TYR A 367 3.87 6.83 10.00
CA TYR A 367 5.04 7.69 10.21
C TYR A 367 6.11 6.95 11.00
N SER A 368 7.36 7.10 10.56
CA SER A 368 8.53 6.66 11.32
C SER A 368 9.68 7.65 11.14
N ASP A 369 10.37 7.99 12.23
CA ASP A 369 11.64 8.73 12.18
C ASP A 369 12.88 7.81 12.13
N ASP A 370 12.65 6.50 12.19
CA ASP A 370 13.62 5.45 11.91
C ASP A 370 13.56 5.01 10.44
N MET A 371 14.70 5.11 9.74
CA MET A 371 14.81 4.79 8.32
C MET A 371 14.74 3.29 8.03
N ASP A 372 15.34 2.45 8.88
CA ASP A 372 15.34 0.99 8.67
C ASP A 372 13.91 0.46 8.82
N ARG A 373 13.20 1.00 9.80
CA ARG A 373 11.79 0.72 10.05
C ARG A 373 10.90 1.21 8.90
N PHE A 374 11.04 2.46 8.47
CA PHE A 374 10.31 3.00 7.33
C PHE A 374 10.54 2.20 6.04
N ASN A 375 11.78 1.76 5.79
CA ASN A 375 12.14 0.97 4.62
C ASN A 375 11.75 -0.51 4.73
N SER A 376 11.27 -0.97 5.89
CA SER A 376 10.75 -2.33 6.05
C SER A 376 9.30 -2.48 5.58
N TRP A 377 8.57 -1.38 5.37
CA TRP A 377 7.15 -1.41 5.08
C TRP A 377 6.86 -1.52 3.59
N PHE A 378 6.13 -2.57 3.21
CA PHE A 378 5.63 -2.81 1.85
C PHE A 378 6.70 -2.82 0.74
N ILE A 379 7.98 -2.90 1.11
CA ILE A 379 9.11 -2.90 0.19
C ILE A 379 10.03 -4.05 0.51
N ASN A 380 10.42 -4.75 -0.55
CA ASN A 380 11.45 -5.77 -0.48
C ASN A 380 12.79 -5.12 -0.11
N PRO A 381 13.49 -5.60 0.93
CA PRO A 381 14.78 -5.06 1.32
C PRO A 381 15.85 -5.01 0.22
N ASP A 382 15.76 -5.90 -0.77
CA ASP A 382 16.66 -5.91 -1.93
C ASP A 382 16.39 -4.77 -2.93
N GLU A 383 15.31 -4.00 -2.75
CA GLU A 383 14.87 -2.88 -3.61
C GLU A 383 15.13 -1.49 -2.99
N ILE A 384 15.77 -1.43 -1.82
CA ILE A 384 16.03 -0.18 -1.07
C ILE A 384 17.19 0.65 -1.67
N ASP A 385 17.98 0.09 -2.59
CA ASP A 385 19.11 0.81 -3.19
C ASP A 385 18.67 2.09 -3.95
N GLY A 386 19.36 3.21 -3.71
CA GLY A 386 19.12 4.47 -4.43
C GLY A 386 17.93 5.28 -3.90
N TRP A 387 17.18 5.91 -4.82
CA TRP A 387 16.08 6.83 -4.48
C TRP A 387 14.97 6.18 -3.64
N THR A 388 14.71 4.87 -3.83
CA THR A 388 13.72 4.13 -3.06
C THR A 388 14.02 4.15 -1.55
N GLY A 389 15.28 4.01 -1.15
CA GLY A 389 15.66 4.06 0.27
C GLY A 389 15.68 5.46 0.88
N ASP A 390 15.68 6.50 0.03
CA ASP A 390 15.75 7.92 0.41
C ASP A 390 14.40 8.65 0.19
N ARG A 391 13.31 7.93 -0.07
CA ARG A 391 11.99 8.54 -0.31
C ARG A 391 11.45 9.29 0.92
N ALA A 392 10.78 10.42 0.69
CA ALA A 392 10.24 11.27 1.74
C ALA A 392 8.89 10.77 2.28
N GLY A 393 8.03 10.35 1.36
CA GLY A 393 6.77 9.67 1.59
C GLY A 393 6.43 8.81 0.38
N THR A 394 5.47 7.91 0.54
CA THR A 394 5.01 7.02 -0.54
C THR A 394 3.61 6.52 -0.23
N LEU A 395 2.74 6.59 -1.23
CA LEU A 395 1.50 5.86 -1.30
C LEU A 395 1.74 4.45 -1.84
N PHE A 396 1.31 3.44 -1.09
CA PHE A 396 1.25 2.05 -1.55
C PHE A 396 -0.18 1.68 -1.92
N PRO A 397 -0.50 1.46 -3.21
CA PRO A 397 -1.80 0.95 -3.61
C PRO A 397 -2.08 -0.38 -2.93
N GLN A 398 -3.29 -0.55 -2.42
CA GLN A 398 -3.69 -1.77 -1.70
C GLN A 398 -4.64 -2.58 -2.56
N ALA A 399 -4.49 -3.90 -2.58
CA ALA A 399 -5.41 -4.76 -3.31
C ALA A 399 -6.79 -4.82 -2.64
N ARG A 400 -7.81 -5.15 -3.42
CA ARG A 400 -9.11 -5.59 -2.89
C ARG A 400 -9.07 -7.08 -2.55
N PRO A 401 -9.89 -7.54 -1.59
CA PRO A 401 -10.04 -8.97 -1.34
C PRO A 401 -10.54 -9.71 -2.58
N PHE A 402 -10.15 -10.98 -2.70
CA PHE A 402 -10.79 -11.87 -3.66
C PHE A 402 -12.26 -12.09 -3.31
N PRO A 403 -13.14 -12.19 -4.34
CA PRO A 403 -14.46 -12.76 -4.14
C PRO A 403 -14.33 -14.16 -3.53
N SER A 404 -14.79 -14.31 -2.29
CA SER A 404 -14.67 -15.57 -1.55
C SER A 404 -15.86 -15.76 -0.60
N ALA A 405 -15.99 -16.97 -0.07
CA ALA A 405 -17.13 -17.32 0.77
C ALA A 405 -17.11 -16.55 2.09
N GLY A 406 -18.23 -15.90 2.41
CA GLY A 406 -18.42 -15.13 3.65
C GLY A 406 -18.02 -13.67 3.57
N VAL A 407 -17.35 -13.21 2.50
CA VAL A 407 -17.06 -11.78 2.31
C VAL A 407 -18.38 -11.01 2.20
N PRO A 408 -18.61 -9.95 3.01
CA PRO A 408 -19.86 -9.19 2.96
C PRO A 408 -20.07 -8.51 1.59
N ASP A 409 -21.31 -8.53 1.08
CA ASP A 409 -21.68 -8.00 -0.24
C ASP A 409 -21.47 -6.48 -0.40
N ASP A 410 -21.35 -5.76 0.71
CA ASP A 410 -21.08 -4.33 0.77
C ASP A 410 -19.59 -4.00 0.92
N ILE A 411 -18.71 -5.00 0.85
CA ILE A 411 -17.27 -4.81 0.61
C ILE A 411 -16.99 -4.96 -0.88
N ALA A 412 -16.25 -4.01 -1.45
CA ALA A 412 -15.80 -4.11 -2.82
C ALA A 412 -14.73 -5.21 -2.95
N SER A 413 -14.97 -6.17 -3.85
CA SER A 413 -14.04 -7.26 -4.17
C SER A 413 -13.50 -7.13 -5.59
N GLY A 414 -12.31 -7.65 -5.85
CA GLY A 414 -11.72 -7.59 -7.19
C GLY A 414 -10.38 -8.32 -7.34
N GLY A 415 -9.72 -8.67 -6.24
CA GLY A 415 -8.37 -9.24 -6.27
C GLY A 415 -7.33 -8.21 -6.70
N TRP A 416 -6.21 -8.70 -7.23
CA TRP A 416 -5.03 -7.87 -7.57
C TRP A 416 -5.30 -6.84 -8.67
N ASP A 417 -6.23 -7.12 -9.58
CA ASP A 417 -6.55 -6.23 -10.70
C ASP A 417 -7.42 -5.04 -10.28
N ALA A 418 -7.70 -4.88 -8.98
CA ALA A 418 -8.48 -3.77 -8.47
C ALA A 418 -7.92 -3.25 -7.13
N THR A 419 -7.75 -1.93 -7.05
CA THR A 419 -7.22 -1.26 -5.85
C THR A 419 -8.34 -0.88 -4.88
N ALA A 420 -7.99 -0.87 -3.60
CA ALA A 420 -8.83 -0.50 -2.47
C ALA A 420 -8.42 0.90 -1.95
N GLY A 421 -7.97 1.78 -2.85
CA GLY A 421 -7.21 2.97 -2.51
C GLY A 421 -5.76 2.61 -2.17
N GLY A 422 -5.12 3.43 -1.33
CA GLY A 422 -3.76 3.17 -0.88
C GLY A 422 -3.49 3.64 0.55
N ILE A 423 -2.33 3.23 1.05
CA ILE A 423 -1.83 3.59 2.38
C ILE A 423 -0.61 4.48 2.20
N VAL A 424 -0.65 5.65 2.85
CA VAL A 424 0.47 6.59 2.83
C VAL A 424 1.48 6.20 3.90
N THR A 425 2.76 6.33 3.59
CA THR A 425 3.85 6.23 4.55
C THR A 425 4.71 7.48 4.45
N VAL A 426 5.26 7.96 5.57
CA VAL A 426 6.15 9.10 5.61
C VAL A 426 7.36 8.75 6.48
N GLY A 427 8.54 8.92 5.89
CA GLY A 427 9.81 8.56 6.51
C GLY A 427 10.61 9.77 6.98
N PRO A 428 11.85 9.54 7.46
CA PRO A 428 12.70 10.60 8.02
C PRO A 428 12.92 11.78 7.06
N ASN A 429 13.01 11.53 5.75
CA ASN A 429 13.23 12.57 4.75
C ASN A 429 12.01 13.49 4.56
N GLY A 430 10.78 12.98 4.73
CA GLY A 430 9.56 13.79 4.74
C GLY A 430 9.36 14.56 6.06
N LEU A 431 10.09 14.18 7.11
CA LEU A 431 10.04 14.82 8.43
C LEU A 431 11.17 15.85 8.63
N ALA A 432 12.27 15.73 7.88
CA ALA A 432 13.55 16.40 8.16
C ALA A 432 13.50 17.94 8.16
N TYR A 433 12.59 18.54 7.39
CA TYR A 433 12.52 20.00 7.22
C TYR A 433 11.40 20.66 8.04
N GLY A 434 10.67 19.86 8.82
CA GLY A 434 9.65 20.30 9.76
C GLY A 434 8.23 20.23 9.19
N ILE A 435 7.25 20.57 10.03
CA ILE A 435 5.82 20.30 9.80
C ILE A 435 5.30 20.86 8.46
N ALA A 436 5.78 22.01 8.01
CA ALA A 436 5.31 22.58 6.74
C ALA A 436 5.68 21.70 5.54
N ASP A 437 6.93 21.23 5.45
CA ASP A 437 7.37 20.36 4.35
C ASP A 437 6.77 18.95 4.47
N THR A 438 6.57 18.47 5.71
CA THR A 438 5.81 17.24 5.99
C THR A 438 4.38 17.35 5.47
N GLN A 439 3.73 18.50 5.66
CA GLN A 439 2.37 18.75 5.20
C GLN A 439 2.26 18.76 3.68
N ASP A 440 3.25 19.34 2.99
CA ASP A 440 3.33 19.30 1.53
C ASP A 440 3.48 17.84 1.03
N THR A 441 4.40 17.09 1.63
CA THR A 441 4.60 15.65 1.33
C THR A 441 3.32 14.84 1.54
N ILE A 442 2.64 15.01 2.68
CA ILE A 442 1.41 14.27 2.97
C ILE A 442 0.27 14.65 2.01
N THR A 443 0.16 15.94 1.66
CA THR A 443 -0.86 16.40 0.71
C THR A 443 -0.66 15.74 -0.65
N HIS A 444 0.59 15.67 -1.11
CA HIS A 444 0.97 14.98 -2.33
C HIS A 444 0.52 13.50 -2.30
N GLU A 445 0.88 12.77 -1.24
CA GLU A 445 0.54 11.35 -1.12
C GLU A 445 -0.96 11.07 -0.93
N PHE A 446 -1.72 11.99 -0.29
CA PHE A 446 -3.18 11.85 -0.19
C PHE A 446 -3.88 12.08 -1.54
N ILE A 447 -3.29 12.84 -2.46
CA ILE A 447 -3.79 12.96 -3.83
C ILE A 447 -3.63 11.62 -4.56
N HIS A 448 -2.48 10.96 -4.45
CA HIS A 448 -2.32 9.58 -4.96
C HIS A 448 -3.36 8.64 -4.33
N ALA A 449 -3.57 8.74 -3.02
CA ALA A 449 -4.50 7.85 -2.32
C ALA A 449 -5.95 7.99 -2.80
N ILE A 450 -6.46 9.21 -3.04
CA ILE A 450 -7.82 9.39 -3.59
C ILE A 450 -7.89 9.09 -5.09
N HIS A 451 -6.80 9.29 -5.85
CA HIS A 451 -6.74 8.93 -7.27
C HIS A 451 -6.91 7.42 -7.47
N GLU A 452 -6.25 6.61 -6.65
CA GLU A 452 -6.44 5.15 -6.58
C GLU A 452 -7.86 4.74 -6.18
N VAL A 453 -8.55 5.56 -5.39
CA VAL A 453 -9.96 5.31 -5.04
C VAL A 453 -10.89 5.59 -6.20
N ASN A 454 -10.63 6.66 -6.96
CA ASN A 454 -11.44 7.07 -8.11
C ASN A 454 -11.26 6.16 -9.32
N VAL A 455 -10.04 5.65 -9.52
CA VAL A 455 -9.68 4.77 -10.64
C VAL A 455 -9.22 3.41 -10.09
N PRO A 456 -10.16 2.60 -9.56
CA PRO A 456 -9.79 1.35 -8.89
C PRO A 456 -9.22 0.29 -9.82
N ARG A 457 -9.18 0.52 -11.14
CA ARG A 457 -8.58 -0.36 -12.15
C ARG A 457 -7.71 0.45 -13.11
N ALA A 458 -6.58 0.95 -12.60
CA ALA A 458 -5.62 1.67 -13.42
C ALA A 458 -4.91 0.74 -14.42
N ALA A 459 -4.71 1.21 -15.65
CA ALA A 459 -3.88 0.52 -16.66
C ALA A 459 -2.40 0.93 -16.60
N TYR A 460 -2.04 1.79 -15.63
CA TYR A 460 -0.75 2.43 -15.43
C TYR A 460 -0.35 3.39 -16.57
N ALA A 461 -0.39 4.69 -16.28
CA ALA A 461 -0.12 5.77 -17.25
C ALA A 461 1.27 6.43 -17.11
N GLY A 462 2.09 5.93 -16.17
CA GLY A 462 3.43 6.44 -15.90
C GLY A 462 3.49 7.70 -15.01
N PRO A 463 4.72 8.11 -14.61
CA PRO A 463 4.92 9.12 -13.57
C PRO A 463 4.47 10.53 -13.95
N ILE A 464 4.39 10.85 -15.25
CA ILE A 464 3.91 12.16 -15.71
C ILE A 464 2.44 12.35 -15.35
N VAL A 465 1.64 11.29 -15.44
CA VAL A 465 0.21 11.33 -15.09
C VAL A 465 0.06 11.36 -13.58
N THR A 466 0.67 10.41 -12.86
CA THR A 466 0.48 10.25 -11.42
C THR A 466 1.19 11.36 -10.63
N GLU A 467 2.52 11.49 -10.75
CA GLU A 467 3.29 12.50 -10.02
C GLU A 467 2.97 13.91 -10.48
N GLY A 468 2.64 14.09 -11.76
CA GLY A 468 2.15 15.36 -12.27
C GLY A 468 0.85 15.79 -11.59
N TRP A 469 -0.11 14.86 -11.42
CA TRP A 469 -1.39 15.15 -10.80
C TRP A 469 -1.24 15.52 -9.32
N ALA A 470 -0.44 14.75 -8.59
CA ALA A 470 -0.13 15.03 -7.19
C ALA A 470 0.63 16.36 -7.02
N THR A 471 1.65 16.62 -7.84
CA THR A 471 2.42 17.87 -7.81
C THR A 471 1.56 19.10 -8.17
N TYR A 472 0.62 18.96 -9.11
CA TYR A 472 -0.32 20.02 -9.45
C TYR A 472 -1.17 20.43 -8.25
N ASN A 473 -1.75 19.46 -7.56
CA ASN A 473 -2.58 19.69 -6.39
C ASN A 473 -1.78 20.16 -5.17
N GLU A 474 -0.59 19.60 -4.92
CA GLU A 474 0.34 20.08 -3.90
C GLU A 474 0.67 21.57 -4.11
N SER A 475 0.90 21.98 -5.36
CA SER A 475 1.19 23.37 -5.70
C SER A 475 -0.02 24.29 -5.51
N LEU A 476 -1.24 23.79 -5.73
CA LEU A 476 -2.47 24.51 -5.39
C LEU A 476 -2.63 24.64 -3.88
N PHE A 477 -2.33 23.60 -3.11
CA PHE A 477 -2.36 23.63 -1.65
C PHE A 477 -1.41 24.69 -1.10
N GLN A 478 -0.13 24.63 -1.46
CA GLN A 478 0.90 25.63 -1.09
C GLN A 478 0.52 27.05 -1.50
N GLY A 479 -0.17 27.20 -2.63
CA GLY A 479 -0.61 28.47 -3.20
C GLY A 479 -2.00 28.93 -2.79
N HIS A 480 -2.67 28.24 -1.86
CA HIS A 480 -4.06 28.50 -1.45
C HIS A 480 -5.03 28.64 -2.63
N GLY A 481 -4.98 27.66 -3.54
CA GLY A 481 -5.78 27.59 -4.77
C GLY A 481 -5.16 28.29 -5.97
N THR A 482 -3.96 28.87 -5.85
CA THR A 482 -3.22 29.43 -6.99
C THR A 482 -2.02 28.56 -7.33
N TYR A 483 -1.99 27.99 -8.53
CA TYR A 483 -0.90 27.11 -8.94
C TYR A 483 0.47 27.82 -8.92
N ALA A 484 1.46 27.16 -8.31
CA ALA A 484 2.88 27.48 -8.33
C ALA A 484 3.22 28.99 -8.21
N THR A 485 2.72 29.67 -7.17
CA THR A 485 3.04 31.09 -6.96
C THR A 485 4.55 31.32 -6.95
N ARG A 486 5.04 32.50 -7.38
CA ARG A 486 6.48 32.78 -7.57
C ARG A 486 7.38 32.45 -6.36
N LEU A 487 6.83 32.48 -5.15
CA LEU A 487 7.55 32.21 -3.91
C LEU A 487 7.28 30.81 -3.33
N SER A 488 6.40 30.00 -3.93
CA SER A 488 6.22 28.57 -3.60
C SER A 488 7.48 27.76 -3.97
N TYR A 489 7.58 26.52 -3.47
CA TYR A 489 8.66 25.61 -3.85
C TYR A 489 8.62 25.32 -5.35
N THR A 490 7.48 24.81 -5.86
CA THR A 490 7.28 24.50 -7.29
C THR A 490 7.56 25.70 -8.19
N GLY A 491 7.07 26.89 -7.82
CA GLY A 491 7.32 28.11 -8.58
C GLY A 491 8.80 28.52 -8.65
N ARG A 492 9.62 28.18 -7.65
CA ARG A 492 11.08 28.40 -7.72
C ARG A 492 11.77 27.34 -8.57
N VAL A 493 11.35 26.08 -8.46
CA VAL A 493 11.87 24.96 -9.24
C VAL A 493 11.60 25.20 -10.73
N LEU A 494 10.35 25.46 -11.13
CA LEU A 494 9.97 25.75 -12.52
C LEU A 494 10.81 26.88 -13.14
N ARG A 495 11.08 27.95 -12.39
CA ARG A 495 11.93 29.05 -12.89
C ARG A 495 13.36 28.63 -13.19
N GLY A 496 13.91 27.65 -12.47
CA GLY A 496 15.21 27.06 -12.76
C GLY A 496 15.12 26.13 -13.98
N CYS A 497 14.11 25.26 -14.00
CA CYS A 497 13.96 24.26 -15.07
C CYS A 497 13.69 24.89 -16.45
N VAL A 498 12.95 26.01 -16.51
CA VAL A 498 12.64 26.71 -17.77
C VAL A 498 13.88 27.27 -18.47
N GLU A 499 14.97 27.55 -17.74
CA GLU A 499 16.21 28.01 -18.37
C GLU A 499 16.92 26.91 -19.17
N ASP A 500 16.73 25.65 -18.76
CA ASP A 500 17.42 24.48 -19.30
C ASP A 500 16.49 23.53 -20.10
N MET A 501 15.18 23.80 -20.16
CA MET A 501 14.21 22.96 -20.88
C MET A 501 14.41 22.99 -22.40
N ASP A 502 14.16 21.85 -23.04
CA ASP A 502 14.27 21.69 -24.50
C ASP A 502 12.97 22.04 -25.27
N GLY A 503 11.87 22.29 -24.54
CA GLY A 503 10.56 22.57 -25.10
C GLY A 503 9.63 21.37 -25.20
N SER A 504 10.12 20.15 -24.93
CA SER A 504 9.37 18.91 -25.01
C SER A 504 8.63 18.62 -23.71
N PHE A 505 7.53 17.86 -23.77
CA PHE A 505 6.90 17.38 -22.53
C PHE A 505 7.85 16.49 -21.72
N PRO A 506 7.67 16.45 -20.38
CA PRO A 506 8.36 15.48 -19.54
C PRO A 506 8.13 14.05 -20.03
N SER A 507 9.14 13.22 -19.83
CA SER A 507 9.18 11.81 -20.19
C SER A 507 9.50 10.96 -18.96
N PRO A 508 9.16 9.65 -18.95
CA PRO A 508 9.46 8.80 -17.80
C PRO A 508 10.94 8.77 -17.43
N GLY A 509 11.84 8.90 -18.43
CA GLY A 509 13.29 8.91 -18.19
C GLY A 509 13.79 10.14 -17.42
N ASP A 510 13.01 11.21 -17.33
CA ASP A 510 13.38 12.40 -16.56
C ASP A 510 13.28 12.15 -15.04
N PHE A 511 12.64 11.05 -14.63
CA PHE A 511 12.54 10.61 -13.23
C PHE A 511 13.70 9.70 -12.80
N ASP A 512 14.55 9.27 -13.74
CA ASP A 512 15.67 8.35 -13.46
C ASP A 512 16.89 9.05 -12.84
N ASP A 513 17.06 10.36 -13.07
CA ASP A 513 18.19 11.15 -12.55
C ASP A 513 17.80 11.92 -11.28
N VAL A 514 18.41 11.56 -10.16
CA VAL A 514 18.19 12.17 -8.86
C VAL A 514 18.51 13.67 -8.82
N ASP A 515 19.41 14.15 -9.68
CA ASP A 515 19.77 15.57 -9.73
C ASP A 515 18.69 16.42 -10.42
N ASP A 516 17.91 15.81 -11.32
CA ASP A 516 16.90 16.50 -12.16
C ASP A 516 15.45 16.13 -11.80
N VAL A 517 15.24 15.13 -10.91
CA VAL A 517 13.91 14.63 -10.55
C VAL A 517 12.96 15.73 -10.05
N SER A 518 13.47 16.73 -9.33
CA SER A 518 12.64 17.87 -8.88
C SER A 518 12.06 18.66 -10.07
N CYS A 519 12.80 18.78 -11.17
CA CYS A 519 12.29 19.39 -12.40
C CYS A 519 11.26 18.49 -13.08
N ALA A 520 11.45 17.17 -13.10
CA ALA A 520 10.50 16.24 -13.69
C ALA A 520 9.12 16.32 -13.02
N TYR A 521 9.06 16.34 -11.68
CA TYR A 521 7.83 16.54 -10.91
C TYR A 521 7.18 17.89 -11.22
N ALA A 522 7.94 18.98 -11.07
CA ALA A 522 7.42 20.34 -11.26
C ALA A 522 6.90 20.58 -12.70
N LEU A 523 7.65 20.13 -13.71
CA LEU A 523 7.25 20.23 -15.12
C LEU A 523 6.03 19.35 -15.41
N SER A 524 5.94 18.14 -14.85
CA SER A 524 4.76 17.27 -15.02
C SER A 524 3.50 17.91 -14.44
N GLY A 525 3.57 18.47 -13.23
CA GLY A 525 2.45 19.22 -12.65
C GLY A 525 2.06 20.47 -13.44
N SER A 526 3.01 21.06 -14.16
CA SER A 526 2.74 22.22 -15.01
C SER A 526 1.98 21.86 -16.29
N VAL A 527 2.02 20.60 -16.73
CA VAL A 527 1.21 20.13 -17.86
C VAL A 527 -0.28 20.19 -17.49
N TYR A 528 -0.66 19.75 -16.29
CA TYR A 528 -2.02 19.90 -15.76
C TYR A 528 -2.40 21.37 -15.59
N ALA A 529 -1.51 22.21 -15.05
CA ALA A 529 -1.79 23.64 -14.93
C ALA A 529 -2.01 24.34 -16.28
N TYR A 530 -1.29 23.90 -17.31
CA TYR A 530 -1.50 24.38 -18.67
C TYR A 530 -2.83 23.88 -19.24
N ALA A 531 -3.17 22.60 -19.06
CA ALA A 531 -4.47 22.04 -19.46
C ALA A 531 -5.65 22.79 -18.80
N ASP A 532 -5.58 23.05 -17.50
CA ASP A 532 -6.54 23.86 -16.75
C ASP A 532 -6.65 25.29 -17.32
N SER A 533 -5.52 25.91 -17.68
CA SER A 533 -5.52 27.24 -18.31
C SER A 533 -6.22 27.30 -19.68
N LEU A 534 -6.34 26.15 -20.36
CA LEU A 534 -7.10 25.98 -21.60
C LEU A 534 -8.58 25.68 -21.35
N GLY A 535 -8.99 25.46 -20.09
CA GLY A 535 -10.34 25.07 -19.69
C GLY A 535 -10.63 23.59 -19.84
N ILE A 536 -9.60 22.73 -19.88
CA ILE A 536 -9.77 21.27 -19.84
C ILE A 536 -10.09 20.86 -18.40
N ASP A 537 -11.05 19.96 -18.21
CA ASP A 537 -11.31 19.36 -16.91
C ASP A 537 -10.15 18.44 -16.52
N VAL A 538 -9.28 18.93 -15.63
CA VAL A 538 -8.07 18.21 -15.23
C VAL A 538 -8.36 17.01 -14.33
N PHE A 539 -9.51 16.95 -13.68
CA PHE A 539 -9.92 15.76 -12.91
C PHE A 539 -10.29 14.65 -13.87
N GLU A 540 -11.18 14.91 -14.84
CA GLU A 540 -11.54 13.95 -15.89
C GLU A 540 -10.31 13.51 -16.71
N LEU A 541 -9.41 14.46 -17.02
CA LEU A 541 -8.15 14.15 -17.70
C LEU A 541 -7.28 13.17 -16.90
N SER A 542 -7.07 13.44 -15.60
CA SER A 542 -6.22 12.60 -14.75
C SER A 542 -6.81 11.20 -14.54
N ASP A 543 -8.11 11.10 -14.31
CA ASP A 543 -8.80 9.83 -14.07
C ASP A 543 -8.82 8.98 -15.35
N THR A 544 -9.15 9.58 -16.50
CA THR A 544 -9.20 8.88 -17.79
C THR A 544 -7.83 8.40 -18.22
N ALA A 545 -6.80 9.25 -18.12
CA ALA A 545 -5.43 8.87 -18.47
C ALA A 545 -4.94 7.69 -17.60
N LEU A 546 -5.24 7.71 -16.29
CA LEU A 546 -4.90 6.61 -15.39
C LEU A 546 -5.67 5.31 -15.71
N GLU A 547 -6.96 5.42 -16.05
CA GLU A 547 -7.81 4.28 -16.41
C GLU A 547 -7.34 3.61 -17.70
N THR A 548 -7.01 4.38 -18.74
CA THR A 548 -6.66 3.84 -20.06
C THR A 548 -5.17 3.54 -20.21
N GLY A 549 -4.32 4.21 -19.44
CA GLY A 549 -2.86 4.15 -19.56
C GLY A 549 -2.32 5.04 -20.68
N ASP A 550 -3.16 5.92 -21.26
CA ASP A 550 -2.77 6.82 -22.34
C ASP A 550 -2.03 8.07 -21.82
N SER A 551 -1.35 8.77 -22.73
CA SER A 551 -0.71 10.04 -22.38
C SER A 551 -1.74 11.14 -22.10
N LEU A 552 -1.34 12.19 -21.36
CA LEU A 552 -2.19 13.38 -21.14
C LEU A 552 -2.60 14.04 -22.46
N THR A 553 -1.72 14.00 -23.47
CA THR A 553 -1.97 14.60 -24.78
C THR A 553 -3.02 13.84 -25.57
N GLU A 554 -2.94 12.51 -25.59
CA GLU A 554 -3.94 11.65 -26.24
C GLU A 554 -5.29 11.79 -25.53
N THR A 555 -5.29 11.68 -24.20
CA THR A 555 -6.50 11.79 -23.37
C THR A 555 -7.19 13.14 -23.53
N ALA A 556 -6.43 14.25 -23.53
CA ALA A 556 -6.98 15.60 -23.73
C ALA A 556 -7.72 15.74 -25.07
N GLY A 557 -7.23 15.08 -26.13
CA GLY A 557 -7.90 15.06 -27.44
C GLY A 557 -9.15 14.18 -27.50
N GLU A 558 -9.33 13.27 -26.55
CA GLU A 558 -10.52 12.42 -26.44
C GLU A 558 -11.63 13.09 -25.62
N ILE A 559 -11.27 13.73 -24.50
CA ILE A 559 -12.25 14.37 -23.60
C ILE A 559 -12.66 15.77 -24.07
N GLY A 560 -11.87 16.42 -24.92
CA GLY A 560 -12.11 17.82 -25.32
C GLY A 560 -11.77 18.14 -26.77
N ASP A 561 -12.27 19.29 -27.23
CA ASP A 561 -11.97 19.86 -28.56
C ASP A 561 -10.70 20.75 -28.55
N VAL A 562 -9.92 20.73 -27.46
CA VAL A 562 -8.74 21.60 -27.28
C VAL A 562 -7.47 20.75 -27.22
N GLU A 563 -6.54 21.00 -28.14
CA GLU A 563 -5.28 20.28 -28.20
C GLU A 563 -4.31 20.77 -27.11
N LEU A 564 -3.82 19.82 -26.30
CA LEU A 564 -2.66 20.01 -25.44
C LEU A 564 -1.40 19.87 -26.31
N THR A 565 -0.60 20.93 -26.46
CA THR A 565 0.58 20.92 -27.34
C THR A 565 1.85 21.34 -26.61
N GLU A 566 2.99 20.74 -26.96
CA GLU A 566 4.31 21.06 -26.39
C GLU A 566 4.67 22.54 -26.59
N ASP A 567 4.55 23.04 -27.82
CA ASP A 567 4.82 24.45 -28.15
C ASP A 567 3.96 25.41 -27.31
N GLY A 568 2.69 25.07 -27.11
CA GLY A 568 1.75 25.85 -26.32
C GLY A 568 2.11 25.85 -24.83
N TRP A 569 2.43 24.67 -24.29
CA TRP A 569 2.86 24.48 -22.91
C TRP A 569 4.19 25.19 -22.61
N ALA A 570 5.20 25.00 -23.46
CA ALA A 570 6.51 25.65 -23.31
C ALA A 570 6.38 27.19 -23.40
N GLY A 571 5.53 27.69 -24.32
CA GLY A 571 5.22 29.12 -24.41
C GLY A 571 4.51 29.67 -23.17
N TRP A 572 3.60 28.89 -22.58
CA TRP A 572 2.92 29.22 -21.32
C TRP A 572 3.90 29.22 -20.14
N LEU A 573 4.77 28.22 -20.04
CA LEU A 573 5.81 28.13 -19.00
C LEU A 573 6.75 29.33 -19.06
N GLY A 574 7.28 29.64 -20.25
CA GLY A 574 8.13 30.81 -20.45
C GLY A 574 7.43 32.11 -20.03
N SER A 575 6.15 32.29 -20.38
CA SER A 575 5.41 33.51 -20.03
C SER A 575 5.15 33.67 -18.52
N ASN A 576 5.04 32.57 -17.77
CA ASN A 576 4.72 32.59 -16.34
C ASN A 576 5.95 32.48 -15.43
N PHE A 577 7.01 31.83 -15.90
CA PHE A 577 8.19 31.46 -15.08
C PHE A 577 9.54 31.86 -15.70
N GLY A 578 9.59 32.39 -16.95
CA GLY A 578 10.83 32.82 -17.64
C GLY A 578 10.85 34.29 -18.04
#